data_AF-A0A9D8AFM5-F1
#
_entry.id   AF-A0A9D8AFM5-F1
#
_cell.length_a   1.000
_cell.length_b   1.000
_cell.length_c   1.000
_cell.angle_alpha   90.00
_cell.angle_beta   90.00
_cell.angle_gamma   90.00
#
_symmetry.space_group_name_H-M   'P 1'
#
loop_
_entity.id
_entity.type
_entity.pdbx_description
1 polymer ?
#
loop_
_entity_poly.entity_id
_entity_poly.type
_entity_poly.pdbx_seq_one_letter_code
_entity_poly.pdbx_strand_id
1 'polypeptide(L)' 'ARPYKPAWSVTRAVAMIQEGSGTQFEPNIVAAFVSALPKILTIKDQHKEGVVP' A
#
# COMPACT_ATOMS: atom_id res chain seq x y z
N ALA A 1 14.05 -1.23 8.19
CA ALA A 1 13.58 0.17 8.11
C ALA A 1 14.71 1.05 7.59
N ARG A 2 14.46 2.00 6.66
CA ARG A 2 15.49 2.99 6.31
C ARG A 2 15.55 4.03 7.44
N PRO A 3 16.73 4.35 8.02
CA PRO A 3 16.83 5.12 9.27
C PRO A 3 16.24 6.54 9.23
N TYR A 4 16.07 7.13 8.04
CA TYR A 4 15.78 8.56 7.89
C TYR A 4 14.41 8.86 7.26
N LYS A 5 13.65 7.83 6.88
CA LYS A 5 12.33 8.03 6.26
C LYS A 5 11.30 7.24 7.06
N PRO A 6 10.39 7.91 7.79
CA PRO A 6 9.30 7.21 8.43
C PRO A 6 8.56 6.42 7.35
N ALA A 7 8.16 5.18 7.69
CA ALA A 7 7.33 4.38 6.81
C ALA A 7 6.14 5.23 6.39
N TRP A 8 5.91 5.37 5.09
CA TRP A 8 4.74 6.08 4.60
C TRP A 8 3.48 5.50 5.24
N SER A 9 2.57 6.37 5.67
CA SER A 9 1.25 5.92 6.08
C SER A 9 0.61 5.18 4.93
N VAL A 10 -0.17 4.14 5.22
CA VAL A 10 -0.91 3.39 4.19
C VAL A 10 -1.71 4.36 3.33
N THR A 11 -2.39 5.33 3.95
CA THR A 11 -3.16 6.36 3.26
C THR A 11 -2.33 7.13 2.24
N ARG A 12 -1.09 7.53 2.59
CA ARG A 12 -0.21 8.24 1.66
C ARG A 12 0.22 7.34 0.52
N ALA A 13 0.59 6.09 0.80
CA ALA A 13 0.97 5.12 -0.24
C ALA A 13 -0.18 4.87 -1.23
N VAL A 14 -1.40 4.71 -0.72
CA VAL A 14 -2.61 4.54 -1.54
C VAL A 14 -2.87 5.78 -2.41
N ALA A 15 -2.77 6.98 -1.82
CA ALA A 15 -2.97 8.23 -2.55
C ALA A 15 -2.00 8.37 -3.73
N MET A 16 -0.71 8.08 -3.54
CA MET A 16 0.26 8.15 -4.64
C MET A 16 0.00 7.13 -5.76
N ILE A 17 -0.51 5.93 -5.43
CA ILE A 17 -0.87 4.94 -6.44
C ILE A 17 -2.10 5.42 -7.24
N GLN A 18 -3.07 6.03 -6.56
CA GLN A 18 -4.26 6.61 -7.21
C GLN A 18 -3.90 7.83 -8.09
N GLU A 19 -3.05 8.72 -7.60
CA GLU A 19 -2.55 9.90 -8.34
C GLU A 19 -1.75 9.49 -9.59
N GLY A 20 -1.04 8.35 -9.55
CA GLY A 20 -0.33 7.80 -10.70
C GLY A 20 -1.19 7.02 -11.71
N SER A 21 -2.51 6.95 -11.50
CA SER A 21 -3.44 6.26 -12.40
C SER A 21 -3.50 6.93 -13.78
N GLY A 22 -3.32 6.14 -14.83
CA GLY A 22 -3.28 6.61 -16.23
C GLY A 22 -1.97 7.25 -16.66
N THR A 23 -0.95 7.28 -15.78
CA THR A 23 0.40 7.76 -16.13
C THR A 23 1.46 6.70 -15.81
N GLN A 24 1.66 6.40 -14.53
CA GLN A 24 2.62 5.41 -14.05
C GLN A 24 1.98 4.02 -13.89
N PHE A 25 0.67 3.97 -13.71
CA PHE A 25 -0.10 2.75 -13.50
C PHE A 25 -1.31 2.69 -14.42
N GLU A 26 -1.62 1.51 -14.93
CA GLU A 26 -2.84 1.29 -15.71
C GLU A 26 -4.09 1.53 -14.85
N PRO A 27 -5.08 2.33 -15.31
CA PRO A 27 -6.26 2.69 -14.52
C PRO A 27 -7.04 1.49 -13.99
N ASN A 28 -7.16 0.44 -14.81
CA ASN A 28 -7.87 -0.79 -14.43
C ASN A 28 -7.16 -1.55 -13.31
N ILE A 29 -5.81 -1.50 -13.28
CA ILE A 29 -5.01 -2.14 -12.23
C ILE A 29 -5.12 -1.33 -10.93
N VAL A 30 -5.09 -0.01 -11.02
CA VAL A 30 -5.29 0.86 -9.84
C VAL A 30 -6.67 0.65 -9.25
N ALA A 31 -7.72 0.56 -10.08
CA ALA A 31 -9.07 0.27 -9.63
C ALA A 31 -9.15 -1.09 -8.91
N ALA A 32 -8.59 -2.15 -9.51
CA ALA A 32 -8.53 -3.48 -8.88
C ALA A 32 -7.75 -3.47 -7.56
N PHE A 33 -6.63 -2.75 -7.50
CA PHE A 33 -5.85 -2.57 -6.29
C PHE A 33 -6.67 -1.90 -5.19
N VAL A 34 -7.39 -0.83 -5.51
CA VAL A 34 -8.25 -0.11 -4.56
C VAL A 34 -9.39 -0.99 -4.05
N SER A 35 -10.02 -1.79 -4.92
CA SER A 35 -11.02 -2.77 -4.50
C SER A 35 -10.45 -3.87 -3.60
N ALA A 36 -9.18 -4.25 -3.80
CA ALA A 36 -8.49 -5.25 -2.98
C ALA A 36 -7.87 -4.68 -1.69
N LEU A 37 -7.80 -3.36 -1.52
CA LEU A 37 -7.14 -2.70 -0.38
C LEU A 37 -7.54 -3.25 0.99
N PRO A 38 -8.83 -3.51 1.30
CA PRO A 38 -9.21 -4.06 2.60
C PRO A 38 -8.51 -5.39 2.89
N LYS A 39 -8.43 -6.29 1.89
CA LYS A 39 -7.76 -7.59 2.02
C LYS A 39 -6.25 -7.44 2.15
N ILE A 40 -5.66 -6.54 1.37
CA ILE A 40 -4.21 -6.23 1.42
C ILE A 40 -3.85 -5.70 2.81
N LEU A 41 -4.70 -4.84 3.38
CA LEU A 41 -4.51 -4.29 4.73
C LEU A 41 -4.61 -5.36 5.81
N THR A 42 -5.56 -6.30 5.70
CA THR A 42 -5.67 -7.45 6.61
C THR A 42 -4.39 -8.29 6.58
N ILE A 43 -3.90 -8.64 5.38
CA ILE A 43 -2.66 -9.42 5.22
C ILE A 43 -1.45 -8.66 5.75
N LYS A 44 -1.35 -7.36 5.44
CA LYS A 44 -0.28 -6.49 5.96
C LYS A 44 -0.28 -6.43 7.49
N ASP A 45 -1.45 -6.44 8.13
CA ASP A 45 -1.56 -6.46 9.58
C ASP A 45 -1.14 -7.81 10.16
N GLN A 46 -1.56 -8.91 9.53
CA GLN A 46 -1.18 -10.29 9.89
C GLN A 46 0.32 -10.55 9.76
N HIS A 47 1.01 -9.86 8.85
CA HIS A 47 2.45 -10.00 8.60
C HIS A 47 3.27 -8.78 9.02
N LYS A 48 2.82 -7.97 9.99
CA LYS A 48 3.69 -6.98 10.63
C LYS A 48 4.84 -7.70 11.35
N GLU A 49 5.99 -7.83 10.67
CA GLU A 49 7.23 -8.31 11.28
C GLU A 49 7.59 -7.44 12.49
N GLY A 50 7.60 -8.12 13.65
CA GLY A 50 7.74 -7.53 14.97
C GLY A 50 7.49 -8.50 16.13
N VAL A 51 6.93 -9.70 15.90
CA VAL A 51 6.98 -10.82 16.86
C VAL A 51 7.19 -12.13 16.09
N VAL A 52 8.45 -12.52 15.96
CA VAL A 52 8.85 -13.91 15.74
C VAL A 52 9.42 -14.36 17.09
N PRO A 53 8.87 -15.40 17.77
CA PRO A 53 9.52 -15.97 18.94
C PRO A 53 10.86 -16.64 18.58
#